data_AF-F4MWC7-F1
#
_entry.id   AF-F4MWC7-F1
#
_cell.length_a   1.000
_cell.length_b   1.000
_cell.length_c   1.000
_cell.angle_alpha   90.00
_cell.angle_beta   90.00
_cell.angle_gamma   90.00
#
_symmetry.space_group_name_H-M   'P 1'
#
loop_
_entity.id
_entity.type
_entity.pdbx_description
1 polymer ?
#
loop_
_entity_poly.entity_id
_entity_poly.type
_entity_poly.pdbx_seq_one_letter_code
_entity_poly.pdbx_strand_id
1 'polypeptide(L)'
;MTMGDRICVMKLGHIMQVDTPDNLYHYPTNMFVAGFIGAPEMNIKPSTLVEKEGKVGLTVGQYTLVLNERQQAKVAAHAGKKCSLVYVRSSSACL
;
A
#
# COMPACT_ATOMS: atom_id res chain seq x y z
N MET A 1 -3.44 -22.83 -0.50
CA MET A 1 -3.24 -22.62 0.95
C MET A 1 -1.89 -23.19 1.33
N THR A 2 -0.98 -22.36 1.84
CA THR A 2 0.38 -22.75 2.26
C THR A 2 0.44 -23.00 3.77
N MET A 3 1.32 -23.92 4.18
CA MET A 3 1.38 -24.57 5.50
C MET A 3 2.15 -23.73 6.55
N GLY A 4 1.74 -22.49 6.80
CA GLY A 4 2.39 -21.63 7.79
C GLY A 4 1.43 -20.70 8.52
N ASP A 5 1.35 -20.84 9.85
CA ASP A 5 0.53 -19.97 10.70
C ASP A 5 0.99 -18.52 10.66
N ARG A 6 2.30 -18.31 10.51
CA ARG A 6 2.95 -17.00 10.34
C ARG A 6 4.12 -17.12 9.38
N ILE A 7 4.34 -16.07 8.62
CA ILE A 7 5.47 -15.92 7.70
C ILE A 7 6.33 -14.75 8.19
N CYS A 8 7.64 -14.97 8.26
CA CYS A 8 8.63 -13.93 8.54
C CYS A 8 9.24 -13.47 7.21
N VAL A 9 9.01 -12.21 6.84
CA VAL A 9 9.63 -11.57 5.67
C VAL A 9 10.90 -10.87 6.12
N MET A 10 12.04 -11.19 5.47
CA MET A 10 13.35 -10.62 5.78
C MET A 10 14.00 -10.02 4.54
N LYS A 11 14.80 -8.97 4.74
CA LYS A 11 15.62 -8.34 3.69
C LYS A 11 17.00 -7.99 4.26
N LEU A 12 18.06 -8.46 3.60
CA LEU A 12 19.46 -8.19 3.98
C LEU A 12 19.76 -8.45 5.47
N GLY A 13 19.22 -9.55 6.01
CA GLY A 13 19.41 -9.91 7.42
C GLY A 13 18.52 -9.16 8.42
N HIS A 14 17.67 -8.23 7.97
CA HIS A 14 16.72 -7.52 8.81
C HIS A 14 15.29 -8.06 8.63
N ILE A 15 14.56 -8.19 9.74
CA ILE A 15 13.15 -8.57 9.73
C ILE A 15 12.32 -7.38 9.27
N MET A 16 11.51 -7.60 8.23
CA MET A 16 10.63 -6.59 7.64
C MET A 16 9.22 -6.65 8.25
N GLN A 17 8.64 -7.85 8.34
CA GLN A 17 7.32 -8.08 8.93
C GLN A 17 7.15 -9.57 9.28
N VAL A 18 6.49 -9.87 10.40
CA VAL A 18 6.15 -11.24 10.80
C VAL A 18 4.67 -11.31 11.11
N ASP A 19 3.88 -11.93 10.22
CA ASP A 19 2.43 -11.97 10.37
C ASP A 19 1.81 -13.19 9.66
N THR A 20 0.50 -13.37 9.77
CA THR A 20 -0.23 -14.38 9.01
C THR A 20 -0.12 -14.11 7.50
N PRO A 21 -0.23 -15.13 6.64
CA PRO A 21 -0.21 -14.94 5.19
C PRO A 21 -1.25 -13.92 4.70
N ASP A 22 -2.42 -13.93 5.33
CA ASP A 22 -3.53 -13.02 5.04
C ASP A 22 -3.18 -11.56 5.37
N ASN A 23 -2.64 -11.31 6.56
CA ASN A 23 -2.21 -9.97 6.97
C ASN A 23 -1.04 -9.46 6.13
N LEU A 24 -0.10 -10.32 5.74
CA LEU A 24 1.00 -9.90 4.86
C LEU A 24 0.50 -9.49 3.48
N TYR A 25 -0.56 -10.11 2.98
CA TYR A 25 -1.19 -9.77 1.71
C TYR A 25 -2.04 -8.50 1.81
N HIS A 26 -2.88 -8.38 2.84
CA HIS A 26 -3.82 -7.27 2.98
C HIS A 26 -3.21 -6.01 3.61
N TYR A 27 -2.22 -6.16 4.49
CA TYR A 27 -1.63 -5.08 5.29
C TYR A 27 -0.10 -5.15 5.31
N PRO A 28 0.56 -4.98 4.14
CA PRO A 28 2.01 -4.90 4.09
C PRO A 28 2.51 -3.62 4.77
N THR A 29 3.49 -3.76 5.67
CA THR A 29 4.09 -2.65 6.42
C THR A 29 5.07 -1.84 5.58
N ASN A 30 5.62 -2.42 4.51
CA ASN A 30 6.55 -1.74 3.63
C ASN A 30 6.39 -2.19 2.17
N MET A 31 6.97 -1.42 1.24
CA MET A 31 6.91 -1.68 -0.20
C MET A 31 7.57 -3.01 -0.59
N PHE A 32 8.56 -3.47 0.17
CA PHE A 32 9.21 -4.74 -0.10
C PHE A 32 8.27 -5.92 0.20
N VAL A 33 7.59 -5.91 1.35
CA VAL A 33 6.58 -6.92 1.72
C VAL A 33 5.42 -6.89 0.73
N ALA A 34 4.97 -5.70 0.33
CA ALA A 34 3.88 -5.51 -0.63
C ALA A 34 4.21 -6.08 -2.03
N GLY A 35 5.48 -6.04 -2.45
CA GLY A 35 5.93 -6.62 -3.72
C GLY A 35 6.33 -8.09 -3.61
N PHE A 36 6.72 -8.55 -2.43
CA PHE A 36 7.22 -9.91 -2.22
C PHE A 36 6.09 -10.94 -1.97
N ILE A 37 4.98 -10.52 -1.38
CA ILE A 37 3.87 -11.41 -1.02
C ILE A 37 2.72 -11.24 -2.02
N GLY A 38 2.48 -12.30 -2.80
CA GLY A 38 1.41 -12.39 -3.78
C GLY A 38 1.91 -12.36 -5.22
N ALA A 39 1.40 -13.27 -6.05
CA ALA A 39 1.60 -13.26 -7.50
C ALA A 39 0.23 -13.13 -8.17
N PRO A 40 -0.03 -12.11 -8.99
CA PRO A 40 0.86 -11.01 -9.39
C PRO A 40 1.12 -9.98 -8.27
N GLU A 41 2.25 -9.28 -8.36
CA GLU A 41 2.69 -8.27 -7.38
C GLU A 41 1.70 -7.10 -7.29
N MET A 42 1.70 -6.42 -6.14
CA MET A 42 0.90 -5.21 -5.93
C MET A 42 1.43 -4.04 -6.79
N ASN A 43 0.54 -3.24 -7.37
CA ASN A 43 0.99 -2.07 -8.13
C ASN A 43 1.39 -0.97 -7.15
N ILE A 44 2.64 -0.54 -7.26
CA ILE A 44 3.17 0.59 -6.50
C ILE A 44 3.37 1.74 -7.47
N LYS A 45 2.64 2.84 -7.27
CA LYS A 45 2.79 4.07 -8.06
C LYS A 45 3.20 5.24 -7.17
N PRO A 46 4.16 6.07 -7.62
CA PRO A 46 4.49 7.29 -6.91
C PRO A 46 3.26 8.20 -6.89
N SER A 47 2.92 8.70 -5.71
CA SER A 47 1.82 9.63 -5.52
C SER A 47 2.24 10.80 -4.65
N THR A 48 1.55 11.91 -4.81
CA THR A 48 1.77 13.08 -3.97
C THR A 48 0.48 13.37 -3.23
N LEU A 49 0.58 13.59 -1.93
CA LEU A 49 -0.53 14.09 -1.15
C LEU A 49 -0.77 15.54 -1.49
N VAL A 50 -1.95 15.82 -2.02
CA VAL A 50 -2.41 17.17 -2.32
C VAL A 50 -3.61 17.47 -1.45
N GLU A 51 -3.63 18.66 -0.87
CA GLU A 51 -4.81 19.16 -0.20
C GLU A 51 -5.59 20.02 -1.20
N LYS A 52 -6.86 19.67 -1.44
CA LYS A 52 -7.73 20.42 -2.33
C LYS A 52 -9.07 20.65 -1.62
N GLU A 53 -9.42 21.92 -1.44
CA GLU A 53 -10.71 22.34 -0.85
C GLU A 53 -10.99 21.72 0.53
N GLY A 54 -9.96 21.65 1.40
CA GLY A 54 -10.08 21.10 2.76
C GLY A 54 -10.21 19.57 2.82
N LYS A 55 -10.06 18.88 1.69
CA LYS A 55 -10.00 17.41 1.62
C LYS A 55 -8.62 16.98 1.14
N VAL A 56 -8.03 16.01 1.85
CA VAL A 56 -6.76 15.41 1.44
C VAL A 56 -7.03 14.41 0.32
N GLY A 57 -6.32 14.58 -0.80
CA GLY A 57 -6.35 13.69 -1.95
C GLY A 57 -4.95 13.16 -2.29
N LEU A 58 -4.93 12.09 -3.07
CA LEU A 58 -3.71 11.53 -3.65
C LEU A 58 -3.68 11.83 -5.14
N THR A 59 -2.66 12.55 -5.60
CA THR A 59 -2.39 12.71 -7.03
C THR A 59 -1.43 11.62 -7.49
N VAL A 60 -1.87 10.81 -8.45
CA VAL A 60 -1.09 9.74 -9.09
C VAL A 60 -1.00 10.08 -10.57
N GLY A 61 0.14 10.63 -11.00
CA GLY A 61 0.30 11.15 -12.37
C GLY A 61 -0.70 12.28 -12.66
N GLN A 62 -1.71 11.98 -13.47
CA GLN A 62 -2.75 12.92 -13.92
C GLN A 62 -4.12 12.70 -13.22
N TYR A 63 -4.25 11.66 -12.40
CA TYR A 63 -5.47 11.36 -11.67
C TYR A 63 -5.38 11.83 -10.22
N THR A 64 -6.46 12.39 -9.68
CA THR A 64 -6.56 12.77 -8.27
C THR A 64 -7.65 11.94 -7.61
N LEU A 65 -7.28 11.14 -6.61
CA LEU A 65 -8.16 10.32 -5.80
C LEU A 65 -8.45 11.03 -4.48
N VAL A 66 -9.72 11.36 -4.23
CA VAL A 66 -10.14 11.95 -2.96
C VAL A 66 -10.17 10.86 -1.89
N LEU A 67 -9.51 11.09 -0.75
CA LEU A 67 -9.49 10.14 0.36
C LEU A 67 -10.76 10.25 1.20
N ASN A 68 -11.25 9.12 1.70
CA ASN A 68 -12.33 9.08 2.69
C ASN A 68 -11.85 9.59 4.06
N GLU A 69 -12.78 10.05 4.92
CA GLU A 69 -12.48 10.66 6.24
C GLU A 69 -11.53 9.81 7.10
N ARG A 70 -11.68 8.48 7.09
CA ARG A 70 -10.80 7.55 7.82
C ARG A 70 -9.34 7.58 7.34
N GLN A 71 -9.12 7.78 6.05
CA GLN A 71 -7.79 7.89 5.47
C GLN A 71 -7.25 9.31 5.66
N GLN A 72 -8.09 10.33 5.57
CA GLN A 72 -7.70 11.72 5.88
C GLN A 72 -7.15 11.84 7.30
N ALA A 73 -7.77 11.21 8.31
CA ALA A 73 -7.27 11.24 9.69
C ALA A 73 -5.86 10.64 9.86
N LYS A 74 -5.55 9.55 9.14
CA LYS A 74 -4.22 8.92 9.17
C LYS A 74 -3.17 9.71 8.41
N VAL A 75 -3.61 10.43 7.38
CA VAL A 75 -2.73 11.09 6.42
C VAL A 75 -2.58 12.59 6.71
N ALA A 76 -3.45 13.16 7.56
CA ALA A 76 -3.37 14.54 8.02
C ALA A 76 -1.99 14.86 8.64
N ALA A 77 -1.38 13.90 9.34
CA ALA A 77 -0.02 14.04 9.89
C ALA A 77 1.11 14.04 8.84
N HIS A 78 0.80 13.65 7.59
CA HIS A 78 1.76 13.52 6.48
C HIS A 78 1.38 14.38 5.26
N ALA A 79 0.52 15.39 5.44
CA ALA A 79 0.13 16.31 4.38
C ALA A 79 1.36 16.94 3.68
N GLY A 80 1.37 16.90 2.34
CA GLY A 80 2.46 17.44 1.51
C GLY A 80 3.69 16.54 1.32
N LYS A 81 3.73 15.33 1.89
CA LYS A 81 4.84 14.38 1.67
C LYS A 81 4.60 13.51 0.42
N LYS A 82 5.71 13.17 -0.26
CA LYS A 82 5.70 12.14 -1.31
C LYS A 82 5.37 10.79 -0.66
N CYS A 83 4.31 10.15 -1.13
CA CYS A 83 3.87 8.86 -0.62
C CYS A 83 3.73 7.89 -1.79
N SER A 84 4.15 6.64 -1.64
CA SER A 84 3.86 5.65 -2.68
C SER A 84 2.47 5.10 -2.43
N LEU A 85 1.58 5.24 -3.41
CA LEU A 85 0.29 4.58 -3.37
C LEU A 85 0.48 3.13 -3.76
N VAL A 86 0.14 2.24 -2.83
CA VAL A 86 0.17 0.79 -3.02
C VAL A 86 -1.28 0.35 -3.21
N TYR A 87 -1.61 -0.26 -4.35
CA TYR A 87 -2.95 -0.74 -4.61
C TYR A 87 -2.93 -2.11 -5.30
N VAL A 88 -3.85 -2.98 -4.86
CA VAL A 88 -4.02 -4.32 -5.43
C VAL A 88 -4.72 -4.18 -6.79
N ARG A 89 -4.17 -4.79 -7.84
CA ARG A 89 -4.93 -4.98 -9.07
C ARG A 89 -5.99 -6.03 -8.76
N SER A 90 -7.27 -5.68 -8.86
CA SER A 90 -8.31 -6.70 -9.01
C SER A 90 -7.93 -7.56 -10.21
N SER A 91 -7.97 -8.88 -10.09
CA SER A 91 -7.69 -9.85 -11.17
C SER A 91 -8.68 -9.77 -12.36
N SER A 92 -9.40 -8.65 -12.51
CA SER A 92 -10.44 -8.41 -13.51
C SER A 92 -10.01 -7.43 -14.62
N ALA A 93 -8.74 -7.10 -14.77
CA ALA A 93 -8.25 -6.44 -15.98
C ALA A 93 -7.93 -7.49 -17.05
N CYS A 94 -8.95 -8.26 -17.44
CA CYS A 94 -9.02 -8.82 -18.79
C CYS A 94 -9.55 -7.69 -19.67
N LEU A 95 -8.90 -7.52 -20.82
CA LEU A 95 -9.15 -6.55 -21.89
C LEU A 95 -10.58 -6.01 -22.01
#